data_AF-A0A7S0NY84-F1
#
_entry.id   AF-A0A7S0NY84-F1
#
_cell.length_a   1.000
_cell.length_b   1.000
_cell.length_c   1.000
_cell.angle_alpha   90.00
_cell.angle_beta   90.00
_cell.angle_gamma   90.00
#
_symmetry.space_group_name_H-M   'P 1'
#
loop_
_entity.id
_entity.type
_entity.pdbx_description
1 polymer ?
#
loop_
_entity_poly.entity_id
_entity_poly.type
_entity_poly.pdbx_seq_one_letter_code
_entity_poly.pdbx_strand_id
1 'polypeptide(L)'
;QLRVVCIRALCAAMSNDGFKQPQLNDLRNPMIACFFKALTSRADEIVAVARDALEAVIKQQKLQKELLQTSLRPILLNLADYRKLSVPLLHGLSRLLSLLSNFFNLTLGEKLLEHLRRWTDPDALSKTKAFKAGDETKIPAAIVALFHLLPPAPDRFLDPLVEAVVSLEAALPSSTSSGRRWSPFREALVPYLSRHAPDTVSYFVKRIQDGRYFRMLLSIVKCANGQPVREQLARMAPQLLAHTFDAVVAPASAARMRFHGVQLVHALVKRMPHWLASHPGGLQK
;
A
#
# COMPACT_ATOMS: atom_id res chain seq x y z
N GLN A 1 -19.96 24.22 1.53
CA GLN A 1 -19.61 25.56 1.01
C GLN A 1 -18.97 26.47 2.06
N LEU A 2 -19.64 26.90 3.14
CA LEU A 2 -19.03 27.82 4.13
C LEU A 2 -17.68 27.32 4.71
N ARG A 3 -17.64 26.06 5.17
CA ARG A 3 -16.40 25.44 5.70
C ARG A 3 -15.24 25.43 4.70
N VAL A 4 -15.55 25.26 3.41
CA VAL A 4 -14.55 25.26 2.33
C VAL A 4 -13.95 26.65 2.16
N VAL A 5 -14.79 27.68 2.13
CA VAL A 5 -14.35 29.08 2.04
C VAL A 5 -13.51 29.48 3.25
N CYS A 6 -13.93 29.08 4.46
CA CYS A 6 -13.14 29.34 5.67
C CYS A 6 -11.75 28.69 5.61
N ILE A 7 -11.65 27.42 5.19
CA ILE A 7 -10.34 26.75 5.07
C ILE A 7 -9.45 27.43 4.03
N ARG A 8 -10.01 27.86 2.89
CA ARG A 8 -9.27 28.61 1.87
C ARG A 8 -8.78 29.96 2.40
N ALA A 9 -9.64 30.69 3.12
CA ALA A 9 -9.28 31.96 3.74
C ALA A 9 -8.16 31.79 4.78
N LEU A 10 -8.24 30.76 5.63
CA LEU A 10 -7.18 30.42 6.59
C LEU A 10 -5.87 30.04 5.87
N CYS A 11 -5.93 29.29 4.78
CA CYS A 11 -4.77 28.95 3.96
C CYS A 11 -4.10 30.19 3.34
N ALA A 12 -4.90 31.11 2.80
CA ALA A 12 -4.40 32.36 2.24
C ALA A 12 -3.77 33.25 3.32
N ALA A 13 -4.41 33.35 4.50
CA ALA A 13 -3.88 34.10 5.63
C ALA A 13 -2.52 33.58 6.10
N MET A 14 -2.33 32.25 6.18
CA MET A 14 -1.05 31.65 6.57
C MET A 14 0.05 31.76 5.50
N SER A 15 -0.32 31.97 4.23
CA SER A 15 0.65 32.13 3.15
C SER A 15 1.31 33.52 3.16
N ASN A 16 0.74 34.47 3.92
CA ASN A 16 1.26 35.82 4.07
C ASN A 16 2.52 35.82 4.96
N ASP A 17 3.58 36.50 4.53
CA ASP A 17 4.86 36.56 5.25
C ASP A 17 4.75 37.16 6.66
N GLY A 18 3.80 38.07 6.87
CA GLY A 18 3.51 38.62 8.20
C GLY A 18 3.08 37.56 9.22
N PHE A 19 2.42 36.49 8.76
CA PHE A 19 1.97 35.39 9.63
C PHE A 19 3.07 34.38 9.96
N LYS A 20 4.25 34.48 9.34
CA LYS A 20 5.37 33.55 9.56
C LYS A 20 6.15 33.85 10.83
N GLN A 21 5.96 35.02 11.44
CA GLN A 21 6.67 35.44 12.64
C GLN A 21 6.39 34.52 13.84
N PRO A 22 7.41 34.13 14.63
CA PRO A 22 7.28 33.18 15.74
C PRO A 22 6.28 33.61 16.82
N GLN A 23 5.99 34.92 16.94
CA GLN A 23 4.98 35.47 17.85
C GLN A 23 3.54 35.05 17.50
N LEU A 24 3.26 34.66 16.25
CA LEU A 24 1.93 34.24 15.80
C LEU A 24 1.76 32.70 15.83
N ASN A 25 2.69 31.97 16.45
CA ASN A 25 2.58 30.50 16.58
C ASN A 25 1.30 30.09 17.32
N ASP A 26 0.87 30.85 18.32
CA ASP A 26 -0.34 30.56 19.11
C ASP A 26 -1.64 30.68 18.29
N LEU A 27 -1.62 31.44 17.19
CA LEU A 27 -2.73 31.53 16.24
C LEU A 27 -2.61 30.49 15.13
N ARG A 28 -1.39 30.18 14.68
CA ARG A 28 -1.14 29.18 13.62
C ARG A 28 -1.44 27.76 14.07
N ASN A 29 -1.06 27.39 15.29
CA ASN A 29 -1.21 26.03 15.81
C ASN A 29 -2.68 25.56 15.80
N PRO A 30 -3.67 26.36 16.29
CA PRO A 30 -5.09 26.05 16.15
C PRO A 30 -5.59 25.95 14.69
N MET A 31 -5.08 26.78 13.79
CA MET A 31 -5.45 26.72 12.36
C MET A 31 -4.97 25.41 11.73
N ILE A 32 -3.73 25.00 12.03
CA ILE A 32 -3.18 23.73 11.57
C ILE A 32 -3.96 22.55 12.14
N ALA A 33 -4.31 22.58 13.43
CA ALA A 33 -5.17 21.58 14.05
C ALA A 33 -6.56 21.50 13.37
N CYS A 34 -7.09 22.64 12.92
CA CYS A 34 -8.33 22.68 12.13
C CYS A 34 -8.17 21.95 10.79
N PHE A 35 -7.05 22.10 10.08
CA PHE A 35 -6.81 21.34 8.83
C PHE A 35 -6.70 19.84 9.08
N PHE A 36 -6.03 19.42 10.15
CA PHE A 36 -5.98 18.00 10.54
C PHE A 36 -7.37 17.45 10.83
N LYS A 37 -8.21 18.20 11.55
CA LYS A 37 -9.60 17.81 11.80
C LYS A 37 -10.41 17.76 10.50
N ALA A 38 -10.21 18.73 9.60
CA ALA A 38 -10.90 18.79 8.32
C ALA A 38 -10.51 17.64 7.38
N LEU A 39 -9.26 17.16 7.42
CA LEU A 39 -8.79 16.00 6.63
C LEU A 39 -9.49 14.68 7.00
N THR A 40 -10.03 14.58 8.22
CA THR A 40 -10.81 13.43 8.68
C THR A 40 -12.33 13.60 8.49
N SER A 41 -12.75 14.70 7.84
CA SER A 41 -14.17 14.92 7.53
C SER A 41 -14.70 13.96 6.47
N ARG A 42 -16.02 13.75 6.46
CA ARG A 42 -16.70 12.90 5.47
C ARG A 42 -16.91 13.58 4.11
N ALA A 43 -16.79 14.90 4.03
CA ALA A 43 -17.03 15.65 2.81
C ALA A 43 -15.73 15.79 2.00
N ASP A 44 -15.68 15.14 0.83
CA ASP A 44 -14.47 15.13 0.00
C ASP A 44 -14.02 16.53 -0.45
N GLU A 45 -14.95 17.46 -0.67
CA GLU A 45 -14.62 18.86 -0.97
C GLU A 45 -13.83 19.54 0.17
N ILE A 46 -14.21 19.28 1.41
CA ILE A 46 -13.53 19.82 2.59
C ILE A 46 -12.14 19.21 2.70
N VAL A 47 -12.04 17.90 2.46
CA VAL A 47 -10.78 17.17 2.57
C VAL A 47 -9.79 17.60 1.48
N ALA A 48 -10.25 17.81 0.24
CA ALA A 48 -9.40 18.28 -0.85
C ALA A 48 -8.73 19.62 -0.50
N VAL A 49 -9.54 20.59 -0.04
CA VAL A 49 -9.02 21.92 0.34
C VAL A 49 -8.14 21.84 1.58
N ALA A 50 -8.47 21.00 2.57
CA ALA A 50 -7.63 20.81 3.75
C ALA A 50 -6.28 20.16 3.41
N ARG A 51 -6.24 19.25 2.43
CA ARG A 51 -5.00 18.65 1.93
C ARG A 51 -4.10 19.70 1.31
N ASP A 52 -4.63 20.50 0.38
CA ASP A 52 -3.87 21.52 -0.33
C ASP A 52 -3.35 22.58 0.66
N ALA A 53 -4.17 22.95 1.66
CA ALA A 53 -3.76 23.85 2.73
C ALA A 53 -2.62 23.26 3.58
N LEU A 54 -2.72 21.99 3.99
CA LEU A 54 -1.70 21.36 4.81
C LEU A 54 -0.40 21.15 4.02
N GLU A 55 -0.48 20.81 2.74
CA GLU A 55 0.68 20.70 1.86
C GLU A 55 1.41 22.04 1.71
N ALA A 56 0.68 23.14 1.53
CA ALA A 56 1.25 24.48 1.48
C ALA A 56 1.98 24.84 2.79
N VAL A 57 1.38 24.52 3.94
CA VAL A 57 2.01 24.75 5.26
C VAL A 57 3.29 23.93 5.42
N ILE A 58 3.26 22.64 5.05
CA ILE A 58 4.43 21.74 5.20
C ILE A 58 5.59 22.22 4.33
N LYS A 59 5.32 22.75 3.13
CA LYS A 59 6.36 23.31 2.24
C LYS A 59 6.94 24.60 2.80
N GLN A 60 6.14 25.43 3.46
CA GLN A 60 6.56 26.73 3.96
C GLN A 60 7.26 26.67 5.32
N GLN A 61 6.90 25.71 6.18
CA GLN A 61 7.44 25.64 7.55
C GLN A 61 7.56 24.20 8.06
N LYS A 62 8.57 23.98 8.91
CA LYS A 62 8.73 22.72 9.64
C LYS A 62 7.70 22.65 10.76
N LEU A 63 6.79 21.67 10.68
CA LEU A 63 5.78 21.45 11.72
C LEU A 63 6.42 21.01 13.04
N GLN A 64 5.89 21.54 14.14
CA GLN A 64 6.28 21.16 15.49
C GLN A 64 5.81 19.72 15.80
N LYS A 65 6.70 18.90 16.36
CA LYS A 65 6.39 17.50 16.71
C LYS A 65 5.23 17.39 17.70
N GLU A 66 5.15 18.30 18.67
CA GLU A 66 4.09 18.31 19.70
C GLU A 66 2.71 18.58 19.10
N LEU A 67 2.61 19.51 18.15
CA LEU A 67 1.38 19.81 17.44
C LEU A 67 0.90 18.61 16.61
N LEU A 68 1.83 17.94 15.92
CA LEU A 68 1.55 16.71 15.18
C LEU A 68 1.07 15.60 16.11
N GLN A 69 1.75 15.37 17.23
CA GLN A 69 1.34 14.37 18.22
C GLN A 69 -0.07 14.65 18.74
N THR A 70 -0.36 15.90 19.11
CA THR A 70 -1.67 16.31 19.62
C THR A 70 -2.77 16.12 18.58
N SER A 71 -2.49 16.51 17.33
CA SER A 71 -3.47 16.43 16.23
C SER A 71 -3.70 15.00 15.74
N LEU A 72 -2.67 14.14 15.77
CA LEU A 72 -2.73 12.74 15.32
C LEU A 72 -3.19 11.77 16.41
N ARG A 73 -3.01 12.10 17.69
CA ARG A 73 -3.41 11.26 18.84
C ARG A 73 -4.81 10.67 18.72
N PRO A 74 -5.89 11.42 18.41
CA PRO A 74 -7.23 10.83 18.29
C PRO A 74 -7.32 9.80 17.15
N ILE A 75 -6.60 9.99 16.05
CA ILE A 75 -6.57 9.07 14.90
C ILE A 75 -5.80 7.81 15.28
N LEU A 76 -4.65 7.96 15.94
CA LEU A 76 -3.82 6.85 16.41
C LEU A 76 -4.52 6.02 17.50
N LEU A 77 -5.32 6.65 18.37
CA LEU A 77 -6.14 5.96 19.37
C LEU A 77 -7.25 5.14 18.71
N ASN A 78 -7.90 5.67 17.68
CA ASN A 78 -8.88 4.91 16.89
C ASN A 78 -8.22 3.77 16.11
N LEU A 79 -6.97 3.94 15.69
CA LEU A 79 -6.19 2.90 15.02
C LEU A 79 -5.73 1.80 15.98
N ALA A 80 -5.52 2.12 17.27
CA ALA A 80 -5.11 1.12 18.27
C ALA A 80 -6.15 0.00 18.48
N ASP A 81 -7.43 0.28 18.20
CA ASP A 81 -8.52 -0.68 18.31
C ASP A 81 -9.01 -1.09 16.91
N TYR A 82 -8.75 -2.35 16.54
CA TYR A 82 -9.14 -2.90 15.25
C TYR A 82 -10.66 -2.82 14.99
N ARG A 83 -11.49 -2.76 16.03
CA ARG A 83 -12.97 -2.67 15.92
C ARG A 83 -13.46 -1.28 15.53
N LYS A 84 -12.65 -0.25 15.75
CA LYS A 84 -12.98 1.15 15.41
C LYS A 84 -12.49 1.53 14.02
N LEU A 85 -11.80 0.62 13.33
CA LEU A 85 -11.35 0.85 11.96
C LEU A 85 -12.54 0.97 11.02
N SER A 86 -12.50 2.00 10.19
CA SER A 86 -13.50 2.25 9.16
C SER A 86 -12.82 2.74 7.89
N VAL A 87 -13.44 2.47 6.75
CA VAL A 87 -12.93 2.89 5.43
C VAL A 87 -12.66 4.42 5.37
N PRO A 88 -13.55 5.31 5.87
CA PRO A 88 -13.28 6.74 5.88
C PRO A 88 -12.09 7.13 6.76
N LEU A 89 -11.92 6.48 7.92
CA LEU A 89 -10.78 6.72 8.81
C LEU A 89 -9.46 6.34 8.13
N LEU A 90 -9.42 5.18 7.47
CA LEU A 90 -8.22 4.70 6.77
C LEU A 90 -7.89 5.55 5.55
N HIS A 91 -8.89 6.04 4.80
CA HIS A 91 -8.65 7.03 3.74
C HIS A 91 -8.12 8.36 4.27
N GLY A 92 -8.68 8.86 5.38
CA GLY A 92 -8.15 10.05 6.07
C GLY A 92 -6.69 9.85 6.50
N LEU A 93 -6.37 8.68 7.05
CA LEU A 93 -5.02 8.32 7.44
C LEU A 93 -4.08 8.19 6.25
N SER A 94 -4.51 7.59 5.14
CA SER A 94 -3.73 7.52 3.89
C SER A 94 -3.34 8.92 3.40
N ARG A 95 -4.30 9.85 3.37
CA ARG A 95 -4.07 11.25 3.00
C ARG A 95 -3.06 11.94 3.94
N LEU A 96 -3.13 11.65 5.24
CA LEU A 96 -2.18 12.17 6.22
C LEU A 96 -0.78 11.57 6.05
N LEU A 97 -0.69 10.25 5.88
CA LEU A 97 0.55 9.53 5.65
C LEU A 97 1.25 9.99 4.37
N SER A 98 0.51 10.33 3.31
CA SER A 98 1.11 10.86 2.08
C SER A 98 1.77 12.23 2.25
N LEU A 99 1.30 13.04 3.21
CA LEU A 99 1.86 14.37 3.48
C LEU A 99 2.96 14.33 4.55
N LEU A 100 2.91 13.36 5.46
CA LEU A 100 3.73 13.30 6.67
C LEU A 100 4.47 11.98 6.83
N SER A 101 4.77 11.28 5.73
CA SER A 101 5.39 9.94 5.74
C SER A 101 6.62 9.84 6.64
N ASN A 102 7.40 10.92 6.75
CA ASN A 102 8.63 11.00 7.53
C ASN A 102 8.39 11.12 9.06
N PHE A 103 7.16 11.38 9.50
CA PHE A 103 6.80 11.51 10.91
C PHE A 103 6.24 10.22 11.52
N PHE A 104 5.90 9.24 10.68
CA PHE A 104 5.43 7.94 11.13
C PHE A 104 6.60 6.98 11.24
N ASN A 105 6.56 6.15 12.28
CA ASN A 105 7.60 5.18 12.58
C ASN A 105 7.19 3.78 12.13
N LEU A 106 8.15 2.85 12.17
CA LEU A 106 7.93 1.45 11.82
C LEU A 106 6.92 0.76 12.76
N THR A 107 6.75 1.24 14.00
CA THR A 107 5.81 0.63 14.96
C THR A 107 4.35 0.77 14.54
N LEU A 108 4.00 1.81 13.75
CA LEU A 108 2.69 1.88 13.11
C LEU A 108 2.49 0.71 12.13
N GLY A 109 3.50 0.39 11.33
CA GLY A 109 3.46 -0.73 10.38
C GLY A 109 3.26 -2.08 11.09
N GLU A 110 3.95 -2.29 12.22
CA GLU A 110 3.79 -3.50 13.04
C GLU A 110 2.36 -3.64 13.59
N LYS A 111 1.76 -2.55 14.09
CA LYS A 111 0.36 -2.55 14.53
C LYS A 111 -0.63 -2.82 13.40
N LEU A 112 -0.44 -2.18 12.24
CA LEU A 112 -1.28 -2.41 11.08
C LEU A 112 -1.22 -3.88 10.62
N LEU A 113 -0.04 -4.49 10.67
CA LEU A 113 0.15 -5.90 10.35
C LEU A 113 -0.53 -6.82 11.38
N GLU A 114 -0.45 -6.50 12.67
CA GLU A 114 -1.17 -7.21 13.72
C GLU A 114 -2.69 -7.18 13.46
N HIS A 115 -3.23 -6.02 13.07
CA HIS A 115 -4.62 -5.91 12.67
C HIS A 115 -4.92 -6.81 11.45
N LEU A 116 -4.11 -6.76 10.39
CA LEU A 116 -4.29 -7.63 9.21
C LEU A 116 -4.34 -9.12 9.57
N ARG A 117 -3.51 -9.58 10.51
CA ARG A 117 -3.53 -10.98 10.98
C ARG A 117 -4.82 -11.35 11.74
N ARG A 118 -5.41 -10.41 12.49
CA ARG A 118 -6.73 -10.66 13.09
C ARG A 118 -7.83 -10.75 12.04
N TRP A 119 -7.62 -10.08 10.91
CA TRP A 119 -8.51 -10.11 9.75
C TRP A 119 -8.37 -11.39 8.90
N THR A 120 -7.34 -12.21 9.10
CA THR A 120 -7.21 -13.51 8.41
C THR A 120 -8.02 -14.63 9.06
N ASP A 121 -8.59 -14.41 10.24
CA ASP A 121 -9.41 -15.38 10.97
C ASP A 121 -10.92 -15.09 10.76
N PRO A 122 -11.62 -15.85 9.89
CA PRO A 122 -13.03 -15.63 9.58
C PRO A 122 -13.95 -15.93 10.78
N ASP A 123 -13.55 -16.83 11.69
CA ASP A 123 -14.33 -17.16 12.89
C ASP A 123 -14.25 -16.03 13.92
N ALA A 124 -13.10 -15.37 14.04
CA ALA A 124 -12.95 -14.18 14.87
C ALA A 124 -13.77 -12.99 14.33
N LEU A 125 -13.84 -12.82 13.01
CA LEU A 125 -14.58 -11.73 12.37
C LEU A 125 -16.10 -11.92 12.49
N SER A 126 -16.62 -13.11 12.18
CA SER A 126 -18.06 -13.42 12.24
C SER A 126 -18.65 -13.24 13.64
N LYS A 127 -17.88 -13.59 14.69
CA LYS A 127 -18.28 -13.42 16.10
C LYS A 127 -18.35 -11.96 16.53
N THR A 128 -17.60 -11.07 15.88
CA THR A 128 -17.42 -9.69 16.39
C THR A 128 -18.61 -8.78 16.05
N LYS A 129 -19.44 -9.09 15.03
CA LYS A 129 -20.60 -8.27 14.54
C LYS A 129 -20.34 -6.76 14.37
N ALA A 130 -19.09 -6.30 14.44
CA ALA A 130 -18.74 -4.89 14.51
C ALA A 130 -18.68 -4.19 13.14
N PHE A 131 -18.66 -4.96 12.06
CA PHE A 131 -18.44 -4.44 10.70
C PHE A 131 -19.69 -4.61 9.84
N LYS A 132 -19.89 -3.66 8.92
CA LYS A 132 -20.99 -3.73 7.95
C LYS A 132 -20.68 -4.75 6.86
N ALA A 133 -21.72 -5.32 6.26
CA ALA A 133 -21.56 -6.18 5.09
C ALA A 133 -20.75 -5.48 3.98
N GLY A 134 -19.69 -6.13 3.51
CA GLY A 134 -18.78 -5.61 2.48
C GLY A 134 -17.61 -4.77 3.00
N ASP A 135 -17.64 -4.28 4.24
CA ASP A 135 -16.45 -3.66 4.87
C ASP A 135 -15.37 -4.72 5.16
N GLU A 136 -15.78 -5.99 5.19
CA GLU A 136 -14.91 -7.13 5.48
C GLU A 136 -13.73 -7.26 4.51
N THR A 137 -13.89 -6.78 3.28
CA THR A 137 -12.84 -6.78 2.25
C THR A 137 -12.19 -5.41 2.09
N LYS A 138 -12.97 -4.33 2.29
CA LYS A 138 -12.51 -2.95 2.08
C LYS A 138 -11.55 -2.48 3.15
N ILE A 139 -11.80 -2.81 4.42
CA ILE A 139 -10.94 -2.41 5.54
C ILE A 139 -9.53 -3.03 5.39
N PRO A 140 -9.36 -4.36 5.28
CA PRO A 140 -8.04 -4.95 5.08
C PRO A 140 -7.34 -4.45 3.81
N ALA A 141 -8.07 -4.25 2.70
CA ALA A 141 -7.49 -3.66 1.49
C ALA A 141 -6.98 -2.24 1.71
N ALA A 142 -7.74 -1.40 2.42
CA ALA A 142 -7.32 -0.05 2.76
C ALA A 142 -6.09 -0.04 3.69
N ILE A 143 -6.00 -0.98 4.65
CA ILE A 143 -4.81 -1.13 5.50
C ILE A 143 -3.58 -1.52 4.68
N VAL A 144 -3.68 -2.50 3.77
CA VAL A 144 -2.58 -2.89 2.87
C VAL A 144 -2.12 -1.69 2.04
N ALA A 145 -3.07 -0.87 1.55
CA ALA A 145 -2.77 0.34 0.82
C ALA A 145 -2.04 1.40 1.67
N LEU A 146 -1.97 1.32 3.00
CA LEU A 146 -1.17 2.26 3.80
C LEU A 146 0.33 1.94 3.78
N PHE A 147 0.72 0.70 3.53
CA PHE A 147 2.11 0.26 3.64
C PHE A 147 3.03 0.97 2.63
N HIS A 148 2.53 1.33 1.44
CA HIS A 148 3.34 2.07 0.47
C HIS A 148 3.69 3.50 0.92
N LEU A 149 3.01 4.04 1.93
CA LEU A 149 3.24 5.38 2.49
C LEU A 149 4.14 5.36 3.73
N LEU A 150 4.39 4.18 4.30
CA LEU A 150 5.29 4.02 5.44
C LEU A 150 6.76 4.24 5.03
N PRO A 151 7.66 4.50 5.99
CA PRO A 151 9.09 4.49 5.75
C PRO A 151 9.55 3.16 5.12
N PRO A 152 10.53 3.18 4.21
CA PRO A 152 11.00 1.98 3.53
C PRO A 152 11.66 1.01 4.53
N ALA A 153 11.06 -0.16 4.71
CA ALA A 153 11.62 -1.26 5.51
C ALA A 153 11.20 -2.63 4.94
N PRO A 154 11.65 -2.96 3.71
CA PRO A 154 11.26 -4.19 3.03
C PRO A 154 11.65 -5.44 3.83
N ASP A 155 12.79 -5.45 4.51
CA ASP A 155 13.26 -6.60 5.30
C ASP A 155 12.32 -6.98 6.45
N ARG A 156 11.58 -6.01 6.99
CA ARG A 156 10.64 -6.25 8.11
C ARG A 156 9.21 -6.52 7.66
N PHE A 157 8.76 -5.88 6.59
CA PHE A 157 7.35 -5.89 6.22
C PHE A 157 7.03 -6.70 4.97
N LEU A 158 7.99 -6.96 4.07
CA LEU A 158 7.71 -7.60 2.79
C LEU A 158 7.14 -9.02 2.98
N ASP A 159 7.84 -9.87 3.72
CA ASP A 159 7.42 -11.27 3.95
C ASP A 159 6.09 -11.34 4.72
N PRO A 160 5.93 -10.68 5.89
CA PRO A 160 4.70 -10.80 6.65
C PRO A 160 3.49 -10.17 5.96
N LEU A 161 3.67 -9.08 5.21
CA LEU A 161 2.58 -8.43 4.47
C LEU A 161 2.11 -9.32 3.32
N VAL A 162 3.05 -9.91 2.59
CA VAL A 162 2.73 -10.84 1.50
C VAL A 162 1.99 -12.07 2.04
N GLU A 163 2.46 -12.67 3.13
CA GLU A 163 1.78 -13.80 3.77
C GLU A 163 0.36 -13.45 4.26
N ALA A 164 0.20 -12.26 4.85
CA ALA A 164 -1.10 -11.77 5.28
C ALA A 164 -2.06 -11.61 4.10
N VAL A 165 -1.62 -11.02 2.98
CA VAL A 165 -2.45 -10.88 1.77
C VAL A 165 -2.84 -12.24 1.17
N VAL A 166 -1.91 -13.20 1.11
CA VAL A 166 -2.21 -14.55 0.63
C VAL A 166 -3.25 -15.24 1.53
N SER A 167 -3.13 -15.06 2.84
CA SER A 167 -4.07 -15.62 3.82
C SER A 167 -5.45 -14.97 3.75
N LEU A 168 -5.50 -13.64 3.57
CA LEU A 168 -6.74 -12.90 3.35
C LEU A 168 -7.45 -13.37 2.08
N GLU A 169 -6.71 -13.61 0.99
CA GLU A 169 -7.28 -14.15 -0.25
C GLU A 169 -7.82 -15.58 -0.09
N ALA A 170 -7.17 -16.40 0.73
CA ALA A 170 -7.63 -17.75 1.02
C ALA A 170 -8.87 -17.77 1.93
N ALA A 171 -9.00 -16.78 2.81
CA ALA A 171 -10.12 -16.63 3.73
C ALA A 171 -11.37 -15.99 3.08
N LEU A 172 -11.25 -15.42 1.87
CA LEU A 172 -12.41 -14.90 1.14
C LEU A 172 -13.37 -16.06 0.81
N PRO A 173 -14.65 -16.02 1.27
CA PRO A 173 -15.65 -16.99 0.89
C PRO A 173 -15.73 -17.05 -0.63
N SER A 174 -15.74 -18.26 -1.19
CA SER A 174 -15.76 -18.64 -2.61
C SER A 174 -16.64 -17.72 -3.48
N SER A 175 -16.13 -16.54 -3.80
CA SER A 175 -16.84 -15.48 -4.49
C SER A 175 -15.95 -14.91 -5.57
N THR A 176 -15.66 -15.82 -6.48
CA THR A 176 -15.83 -15.61 -7.92
C THR A 176 -17.20 -15.01 -8.32
N SER A 177 -18.08 -14.57 -7.40
CA SER A 177 -19.34 -13.88 -7.70
C SER A 177 -19.17 -12.43 -8.20
N SER A 178 -17.96 -11.86 -8.09
CA SER A 178 -17.58 -10.77 -8.99
C SER A 178 -16.55 -11.34 -9.95
N GLY A 179 -16.86 -11.39 -11.25
CA GLY A 179 -15.98 -11.90 -12.31
C GLY A 179 -14.62 -11.17 -12.46
N ARG A 180 -14.16 -10.44 -11.44
CA ARG A 180 -12.82 -9.89 -11.34
C ARG A 180 -11.87 -11.02 -10.98
N ARG A 181 -11.06 -11.44 -11.94
CA ARG A 181 -9.83 -12.23 -11.76
C ARG A 181 -8.77 -11.48 -10.89
N TRP A 182 -9.12 -10.32 -10.33
CA TRP A 182 -8.27 -9.38 -9.63
C TRP A 182 -8.84 -9.10 -8.23
N SER A 183 -8.08 -9.49 -7.21
CA SER A 183 -8.44 -9.28 -5.80
C SER A 183 -8.14 -7.83 -5.38
N PRO A 184 -9.03 -7.15 -4.65
CA PRO A 184 -8.80 -5.82 -4.09
C PRO A 184 -7.51 -5.72 -3.27
N PHE A 185 -7.11 -6.82 -2.61
CA PHE A 185 -5.87 -6.88 -1.84
C PHE A 185 -4.63 -6.79 -2.72
N ARG A 186 -4.66 -7.37 -3.93
CA ARG A 186 -3.54 -7.26 -4.89
C ARG A 186 -3.42 -5.84 -5.41
N GLU A 187 -4.55 -5.18 -5.66
CA GLU A 187 -4.55 -3.77 -6.08
C GLU A 187 -3.87 -2.88 -5.05
N ALA A 188 -4.21 -3.06 -3.78
CA ALA A 188 -3.62 -2.33 -2.68
C ALA A 188 -2.13 -2.63 -2.45
N LEU A 189 -1.69 -3.86 -2.76
CA LEU A 189 -0.31 -4.31 -2.55
C LEU A 189 0.66 -3.83 -3.65
N VAL A 190 0.19 -3.68 -4.89
CA VAL A 190 1.03 -3.31 -6.05
C VAL A 190 1.88 -2.05 -5.83
N PRO A 191 1.37 -0.94 -5.29
CA PRO A 191 2.17 0.26 -5.03
C PRO A 191 3.34 -0.01 -4.07
N TYR A 192 3.14 -0.80 -3.02
CA TYR A 192 4.19 -1.16 -2.07
C TYR A 192 5.28 -2.00 -2.73
N LEU A 193 4.88 -3.03 -3.49
CA LEU A 193 5.81 -3.90 -4.21
C LEU A 193 6.58 -3.16 -5.31
N SER A 194 5.94 -2.22 -5.98
CA SER A 194 6.58 -1.41 -7.03
C SER A 194 7.60 -0.45 -6.45
N ARG A 195 7.37 0.07 -5.24
CA ARG A 195 8.34 0.90 -4.49
C ARG A 195 9.57 0.09 -4.05
N HIS A 196 9.38 -1.19 -3.74
CA HIS A 196 10.42 -2.13 -3.32
C HIS A 196 10.71 -3.20 -4.37
N ALA A 197 10.77 -2.79 -5.65
CA ALA A 197 10.91 -3.71 -6.77
C ALA A 197 12.10 -4.69 -6.68
N PRO A 198 13.34 -4.29 -6.32
CA PRO A 198 14.47 -5.24 -6.27
C PRO A 198 14.26 -6.33 -5.20
N ASP A 199 13.87 -5.94 -3.98
CA ASP A 199 13.62 -6.88 -2.88
C ASP A 199 12.43 -7.78 -3.19
N THR A 200 11.38 -7.21 -3.78
CA THR A 200 10.18 -7.93 -4.22
C THR A 200 10.51 -9.03 -5.22
N VAL A 201 11.28 -8.70 -6.27
CA VAL A 201 11.62 -9.68 -7.30
C VAL A 201 12.48 -10.80 -6.71
N SER A 202 13.51 -10.46 -5.92
CA SER A 202 14.34 -11.43 -5.21
C SER A 202 13.50 -12.36 -4.31
N TYR A 203 12.55 -11.78 -3.58
CA TYR A 203 11.63 -12.51 -2.70
C TYR A 203 10.77 -13.54 -3.45
N PHE A 204 10.17 -13.14 -4.58
CA PHE A 204 9.28 -14.00 -5.35
C PHE A 204 10.03 -15.05 -6.17
N VAL A 205 11.20 -14.71 -6.74
CA VAL A 205 12.01 -15.67 -7.51
C VAL A 205 12.45 -16.84 -6.64
N LYS A 206 12.84 -16.59 -5.38
CA LYS A 206 13.18 -17.63 -4.40
C LYS A 206 12.02 -18.57 -4.06
N ARG A 207 10.77 -18.08 -4.15
CA ARG A 207 9.54 -18.82 -3.81
C ARG A 207 8.71 -19.21 -5.01
N ILE A 208 9.28 -19.19 -6.22
CA ILE A 208 8.54 -19.41 -7.47
C ILE A 208 7.96 -20.83 -7.60
N GLN A 209 8.43 -21.77 -6.76
CA GLN A 209 7.90 -23.12 -6.63
C GLN A 209 6.48 -23.14 -6.03
N ASP A 210 6.16 -22.23 -5.12
CA ASP A 210 4.82 -22.14 -4.53
C ASP A 210 3.88 -21.42 -5.51
N GLY A 211 2.88 -22.16 -6.00
CA GLY A 211 1.90 -21.67 -6.96
C GLY A 211 1.05 -20.49 -6.45
N ARG A 212 0.96 -20.23 -5.14
CA ARG A 212 0.29 -19.05 -4.59
C ARG A 212 1.10 -17.79 -4.85
N TYR A 213 2.38 -17.82 -4.50
CA TYR A 213 3.33 -16.73 -4.72
C TYR A 213 3.56 -16.47 -6.21
N PHE A 214 3.66 -17.53 -7.01
CA PHE A 214 3.76 -17.42 -8.46
C PHE A 214 2.53 -16.74 -9.08
N ARG A 215 1.31 -17.15 -8.71
CA ARG A 215 0.08 -16.52 -9.20
C ARG A 215 0.00 -15.03 -8.86
N MET A 216 0.46 -14.66 -7.67
CA MET A 216 0.55 -13.26 -7.25
C MET A 216 1.58 -12.49 -8.09
N LEU A 217 2.81 -12.99 -8.23
CA LEU A 217 3.83 -12.39 -9.09
C LEU A 217 3.31 -12.18 -10.52
N LEU A 218 2.71 -13.22 -11.11
CA LEU A 218 2.15 -13.15 -12.46
C LEU A 218 1.05 -12.09 -12.57
N SER A 219 0.22 -11.93 -11.54
CA SER A 219 -0.81 -10.89 -11.51
C SER A 219 -0.21 -9.49 -11.46
N ILE A 220 0.85 -9.27 -10.67
CA ILE A 220 1.56 -7.99 -10.57
C ILE A 220 2.21 -7.63 -11.91
N VAL A 221 2.87 -8.60 -12.56
CA VAL A 221 3.47 -8.42 -13.89
C VAL A 221 2.44 -8.01 -14.94
N LYS A 222 1.23 -8.56 -14.87
CA LYS A 222 0.11 -8.24 -15.77
C LYS A 222 -0.53 -6.88 -15.49
N CYS A 223 -0.38 -6.33 -14.29
CA CYS A 223 -0.98 -5.06 -13.87
C CYS A 223 -0.31 -3.87 -14.54
N ALA A 224 -1.06 -2.80 -14.87
CA ALA A 224 -0.47 -1.59 -15.49
C ALA A 224 0.63 -0.98 -14.61
N ASN A 225 0.38 -0.82 -13.31
CA ASN A 225 1.27 -0.19 -12.34
C ASN A 225 2.47 -1.03 -11.92
N GLY A 226 2.59 -2.28 -12.40
CA GLY A 226 3.71 -3.18 -12.11
C GLY A 226 4.98 -2.94 -12.93
N GLN A 227 5.14 -1.76 -13.58
CA GLN A 227 6.28 -1.48 -14.45
C GLN A 227 7.64 -1.64 -13.75
N PRO A 228 7.86 -1.11 -12.52
CA PRO A 228 9.16 -1.27 -11.84
C PRO A 228 9.51 -2.73 -11.58
N VAL A 229 8.51 -3.55 -11.25
CA VAL A 229 8.69 -5.00 -11.04
C VAL A 229 9.05 -5.71 -12.35
N ARG A 230 8.41 -5.31 -13.48
CA ARG A 230 8.75 -5.86 -14.81
C ARG A 230 10.19 -5.54 -15.22
N GLU A 231 10.63 -4.31 -15.02
CA GLU A 231 11.99 -3.89 -15.34
C GLU A 231 13.03 -4.62 -14.50
N GLN A 232 12.79 -4.78 -13.19
CA GLN A 232 13.67 -5.57 -12.32
C GLN A 232 13.68 -7.06 -12.68
N LEU A 233 12.52 -7.65 -13.00
CA LEU A 233 12.44 -9.02 -13.51
C LEU A 233 13.22 -9.20 -14.80
N ALA A 234 13.20 -8.21 -15.69
CA ALA A 234 13.95 -8.25 -16.93
C ALA A 234 15.46 -8.23 -16.68
N ARG A 235 15.94 -7.46 -15.72
CA ARG A 235 17.37 -7.47 -15.31
C ARG A 235 17.77 -8.79 -14.67
N MET A 236 16.87 -9.40 -13.91
CA MET A 236 17.09 -10.71 -13.27
C MET A 236 16.73 -11.90 -14.18
N ALA A 237 16.49 -11.67 -15.47
CA ALA A 237 16.12 -12.72 -16.42
C ALA A 237 17.07 -13.94 -16.41
N PRO A 238 18.41 -13.78 -16.36
CA PRO A 238 19.31 -14.94 -16.28
C PRO A 238 19.09 -15.79 -15.03
N GLN A 239 18.86 -15.15 -13.88
CA GLN A 239 18.59 -15.84 -12.62
C GLN A 239 17.22 -16.51 -12.65
N LEU A 240 16.21 -15.84 -13.19
CA LEU A 240 14.89 -16.41 -13.38
C LEU A 240 14.97 -17.68 -14.24
N LEU A 241 15.65 -17.61 -15.39
CA LEU A 241 15.80 -18.76 -16.28
C LEU A 241 16.51 -19.93 -15.59
N ALA A 242 17.56 -19.66 -14.80
CA ALA A 242 18.22 -20.68 -14.00
C ALA A 242 17.28 -21.32 -12.96
N HIS A 243 16.47 -20.51 -12.28
CA HIS A 243 15.54 -21.00 -11.25
C HIS A 243 14.31 -21.72 -11.83
N THR A 244 13.92 -21.47 -13.08
CA THR A 244 12.74 -22.11 -13.69
C THR A 244 13.06 -23.25 -14.66
N PHE A 245 14.13 -23.15 -15.45
CA PHE A 245 14.47 -24.11 -16.50
C PHE A 245 15.61 -25.05 -16.10
N ASP A 246 16.60 -24.56 -15.35
CA ASP A 246 17.80 -25.32 -14.94
C ASP A 246 17.71 -25.89 -13.51
N ALA A 247 16.56 -25.72 -12.84
CA ALA A 247 16.42 -26.16 -11.46
C ALA A 247 16.49 -27.70 -11.36
N VAL A 248 17.49 -28.19 -10.63
CA VAL A 248 17.67 -29.61 -10.31
C VAL A 248 16.65 -30.00 -9.23
N VAL A 249 15.43 -30.30 -9.65
CA VAL A 249 14.31 -30.70 -8.78
C VAL A 249 13.67 -31.98 -9.32
N ALA A 250 12.95 -32.72 -8.47
CA ALA A 250 12.17 -33.88 -8.88
C ALA A 250 11.35 -33.60 -10.15
N PRO A 251 11.22 -34.57 -11.07
CA PRO A 251 10.71 -34.35 -12.43
C PRO A 251 9.30 -33.73 -12.50
N ALA A 252 8.41 -34.07 -11.56
CA ALA A 252 7.08 -33.46 -11.47
C ALA A 252 7.12 -31.97 -11.08
N SER A 253 8.06 -31.59 -10.21
CA SER A 253 8.29 -30.19 -9.82
C SER A 253 9.01 -29.42 -10.93
N ALA A 254 9.91 -30.06 -11.67
CA ALA A 254 10.60 -29.46 -12.82
C ALA A 254 9.61 -29.04 -13.93
N ALA A 255 8.61 -29.89 -14.25
CA ALA A 255 7.58 -29.55 -15.23
C ALA A 255 6.74 -28.32 -14.82
N ARG A 256 6.38 -28.22 -13.52
CA ARG A 256 5.65 -27.07 -12.97
C ARG A 256 6.48 -25.78 -13.01
N MET A 257 7.78 -25.88 -12.71
CA MET A 257 8.70 -24.75 -12.73
C MET A 257 8.94 -24.21 -14.15
N ARG A 258 9.07 -25.11 -15.13
CA ARG A 258 9.13 -24.73 -16.55
C ARG A 258 7.83 -24.07 -17.01
N PHE A 259 6.67 -24.60 -16.60
CA PHE A 259 5.39 -23.98 -16.88
C PHE A 259 5.26 -22.56 -16.29
N HIS A 260 5.71 -22.37 -15.04
CA HIS A 260 5.76 -21.05 -14.41
C HIS A 260 6.69 -20.09 -15.18
N GLY A 261 7.87 -20.56 -15.58
CA GLY A 261 8.82 -19.81 -16.40
C GLY A 261 8.21 -19.34 -17.72
N VAL A 262 7.60 -20.25 -18.49
CA VAL A 262 6.93 -19.94 -19.77
C VAL A 262 5.81 -18.92 -19.57
N GLN A 263 4.98 -19.07 -18.54
CA GLN A 263 3.91 -18.11 -18.26
C GLN A 263 4.42 -16.72 -17.89
N LEU A 264 5.53 -16.62 -17.16
CA LEU A 264 6.13 -15.35 -16.80
C LEU A 264 6.76 -14.67 -18.02
N VAL A 265 7.51 -15.42 -18.81
CA VAL A 265 8.10 -14.94 -20.07
C VAL A 265 7.00 -14.45 -21.00
N HIS A 266 5.93 -15.22 -21.21
CA HIS A 266 4.80 -14.79 -22.02
C HIS A 266 4.17 -13.48 -21.51
N ALA A 267 4.00 -13.35 -20.19
CA ALA A 267 3.44 -12.14 -19.60
C ALA A 267 4.38 -10.92 -19.74
N LEU A 268 5.69 -11.12 -19.64
CA LEU A 268 6.70 -10.09 -19.85
C LEU A 268 6.72 -9.64 -21.31
N VAL A 269 6.77 -10.56 -22.26
CA VAL A 269 6.80 -10.27 -23.70
C VAL A 269 5.56 -9.51 -24.15
N LYS A 270 4.38 -9.90 -23.65
CA LYS A 270 3.12 -9.21 -23.95
C LYS A 270 3.10 -7.76 -23.46
N ARG A 271 3.87 -7.43 -22.41
CA ARG A 271 3.93 -6.08 -21.83
C ARG A 271 5.20 -5.31 -22.21
N MET A 272 6.24 -6.00 -22.68
CA MET A 272 7.54 -5.46 -23.07
C MET A 272 7.99 -6.14 -24.37
N PRO A 273 7.58 -5.62 -25.54
CA PRO A 273 7.85 -6.28 -26.82
C PRO A 273 9.35 -6.38 -27.15
N HIS A 274 10.18 -5.47 -26.63
CA HIS A 274 11.65 -5.51 -26.83
C HIS A 274 12.39 -6.49 -25.89
N TRP A 275 11.69 -7.13 -24.95
CA TRP A 275 12.34 -7.97 -23.94
C TRP A 275 13.04 -9.19 -24.55
N LEU A 276 12.39 -9.90 -25.48
CA LEU A 276 12.99 -11.07 -26.15
C LEU A 276 14.22 -10.71 -26.98
N ALA A 277 14.18 -9.56 -27.68
CA ALA A 277 15.30 -9.09 -28.49
C ALA A 277 16.55 -8.83 -27.64
N SER A 278 16.36 -8.39 -26.39
CA SER A 278 17.45 -8.15 -25.43
C SER A 278 17.96 -9.40 -24.70
N HIS A 279 17.23 -10.52 -24.73
CA HIS A 279 17.56 -11.74 -23.97
C HIS A 279 17.37 -13.03 -24.80
N PRO A 280 18.20 -13.27 -25.84
CA PRO A 280 18.04 -14.39 -26.76
C PRO A 280 18.21 -15.78 -26.10
N GLY A 281 18.90 -15.86 -24.94
CA GLY A 281 19.10 -17.12 -24.22
C GLY A 281 17.82 -17.77 -23.66
N GLY A 282 16.71 -17.01 -23.57
CA GLY A 282 15.41 -17.56 -23.15
C GLY A 282 14.67 -18.35 -24.24
N LEU A 283 15.08 -18.22 -25.51
CA LEU A 283 14.51 -18.97 -26.65
C LEU A 283 15.33 -20.22 -26.99
N GLN A 284 16.55 -20.34 -26.45
CA GLN A 284 17.49 -21.43 -26.74
C GLN A 284 17.37 -22.62 -25.75
N LYS A 285 16.47 -22.54 -24.76
CA LYS A 285 16.20 -23.59 -23.76
C LYS A 285 14.75 -24.03 -23.83
#